data_AF-A0A8T7JLK3-F1
#
_entry.id   AF-A0A8T7JLK3-F1
#
_cell.length_a   1.000
_cell.length_b   1.000
_cell.length_c   1.000
_cell.angle_alpha   90.00
_cell.angle_beta   90.00
_cell.angle_gamma   90.00
#
_symmetry.space_group_name_H-M   'P 1'
#
loop_
_entity.id
_entity.type
_entity.pdbx_description
1 polymer ?
#
loop_
_entity_poly.entity_id
_entity_poly.type
_entity_poly.pdbx_seq_one_letter_code
_entity_poly.pdbx_strand_id
1 'polypeptide(L)'
;MWLAAEKWIARFYAYQARSHYKRQRYALCLYYLKNLSNWDTHFLNNPMYAGYLAICHYQLKHWDNITEEVETALFLLRRHIDENKDALVLWQDLKSHLADLRYVQPKSHSLKKAGGI
;
A
#
# COMPACT_ATOMS: atom_id res chain seq x y z
N MET A 1 -1.36 -13.12 29.26
CA MET A 1 -2.57 -13.41 28.45
C MET A 1 -2.91 -12.31 27.45
N TRP A 2 -2.79 -11.02 27.82
CA TRP A 2 -3.07 -9.88 26.93
C TRP A 2 -2.26 -9.86 25.62
N LEU A 3 -0.94 -10.08 25.69
CA LEU A 3 -0.05 -10.15 24.51
C LEU A 3 -0.40 -11.27 23.52
N ALA A 4 -1.04 -12.35 23.99
CA ALA A 4 -1.47 -13.43 23.11
C ALA A 4 -2.76 -13.07 22.36
N ALA A 5 -3.66 -12.32 23.02
CA ALA A 5 -4.88 -11.81 22.43
C ALA A 5 -4.59 -10.75 21.35
N GLU A 6 -3.70 -9.80 21.65
CA GLU A 6 -3.28 -8.77 20.68
C GLU A 6 -2.67 -9.37 19.41
N LYS A 7 -1.78 -10.36 19.57
CA LYS A 7 -1.19 -11.08 18.42
C LYS A 7 -2.25 -11.83 17.60
N TRP A 8 -3.27 -12.39 18.25
CA TRP A 8 -4.38 -13.05 17.56
C TRP A 8 -5.22 -12.05 16.77
N ILE A 9 -5.53 -10.90 17.37
CA ILE A 9 -6.27 -9.81 16.73
C ILE A 9 -5.49 -9.29 15.51
N ALA A 10 -4.18 -9.01 15.66
CA ALA A 10 -3.33 -8.58 14.56
C ALA A 10 -3.30 -9.62 13.41
N ARG A 11 -3.16 -10.91 13.73
CA ARG A 11 -3.22 -11.99 12.71
C ARG A 11 -4.56 -12.04 11.99
N PHE A 12 -5.67 -11.81 12.70
CA PHE A 12 -7.00 -11.75 12.09
C PHE A 12 -7.11 -10.57 11.11
N TYR A 13 -6.74 -9.36 11.52
CA TYR A 13 -6.75 -8.18 10.66
C TYR A 13 -5.84 -8.35 9.43
N ALA A 14 -4.65 -8.91 9.63
CA ALA A 14 -3.70 -9.24 8.58
C ALA A 14 -4.27 -10.22 7.54
N TYR A 15 -4.92 -11.29 8.01
CA TYR A 15 -5.57 -12.27 7.16
C TYR A 15 -6.70 -11.64 6.33
N GLN A 16 -7.55 -10.82 6.98
CA GLN A 16 -8.65 -10.14 6.30
C GLN A 16 -8.14 -9.13 5.26
N ALA A 17 -7.10 -8.35 5.59
CA ALA A 17 -6.48 -7.43 4.65
C ALA A 17 -6.00 -8.16 3.38
N ARG A 18 -5.27 -9.27 3.55
CA ARG A 18 -4.80 -10.11 2.43
C ARG A 18 -5.96 -10.70 1.62
N SER A 19 -6.98 -11.23 2.29
CA SER A 19 -8.16 -11.82 1.64
C SER A 19 -8.91 -10.79 0.79
N HIS A 20 -9.13 -9.60 1.33
CA HIS A 20 -9.80 -8.50 0.63
C HIS A 20 -8.96 -7.92 -0.51
N TYR A 21 -7.63 -7.84 -0.34
CA TYR A 21 -6.71 -7.49 -1.42
C TYR A 21 -6.86 -8.46 -2.61
N LYS A 22 -6.77 -9.78 -2.37
CA LYS A 22 -6.90 -10.80 -3.43
C LYS A 22 -8.25 -10.75 -4.14
N ARG A 23 -9.30 -10.31 -3.45
CA ARG A 23 -10.66 -10.11 -3.99
C ARG A 23 -10.88 -8.73 -4.59
N GLN A 24 -9.83 -7.90 -4.69
CA GLN A 24 -9.87 -6.51 -5.21
C GLN A 24 -10.88 -5.61 -4.47
N ARG A 25 -11.17 -5.90 -3.19
CA ARG A 25 -12.05 -5.09 -2.34
C ARG A 25 -11.21 -4.06 -1.58
N TYR A 26 -10.66 -3.09 -2.31
CA TYR A 26 -9.64 -2.16 -1.80
C TYR A 26 -10.10 -1.33 -0.60
N ALA A 27 -11.35 -0.88 -0.56
CA ALA A 27 -11.90 -0.14 0.59
C ALA A 27 -11.88 -0.97 1.88
N LEU A 28 -12.27 -2.26 1.79
CA LEU A 28 -12.23 -3.18 2.92
C LEU A 28 -10.79 -3.54 3.28
N CYS A 29 -9.93 -3.77 2.29
CA CYS A 29 -8.51 -4.02 2.53
C CYS A 29 -7.88 -2.87 3.33
N LEU A 30 -8.11 -1.62 2.90
CA LEU A 30 -7.62 -0.42 3.59
C LEU A 30 -8.19 -0.32 5.02
N TYR A 31 -9.48 -0.61 5.21
CA TYR A 31 -10.08 -0.65 6.54
C TYR A 31 -9.37 -1.64 7.48
N TYR A 32 -9.11 -2.85 7.02
CA TYR A 32 -8.39 -3.85 7.82
C TYR A 32 -6.92 -3.47 8.06
N LEU A 33 -6.24 -2.84 7.10
CA LEU A 33 -4.87 -2.34 7.25
C LEU A 33 -4.77 -1.21 8.29
N LYS A 34 -5.70 -0.25 8.28
CA LYS A 34 -5.75 0.84 9.27
C LYS A 34 -6.03 0.33 10.68
N ASN A 35 -6.89 -0.68 10.80
CA ASN A 35 -7.11 -1.30 12.10
C ASN A 35 -5.88 -2.09 12.54
N LEU A 36 -5.22 -2.81 11.63
CA LEU A 36 -4.00 -3.56 11.93
C LEU A 36 -2.90 -2.65 12.48
N SER A 37 -2.71 -1.45 11.92
CA SER A 37 -1.71 -0.50 12.40
C SER A 37 -1.96 0.01 13.82
N ASN A 38 -3.22 0.00 14.28
CA ASN A 38 -3.56 0.36 15.66
C ASN A 38 -3.16 -0.74 16.65
N TRP A 39 -3.12 -2.00 16.20
CA TRP A 39 -2.79 -3.16 17.03
C TRP A 39 -1.31 -3.54 16.96
N ASP A 40 -0.65 -3.32 15.83
CA ASP A 40 0.75 -3.65 15.62
C ASP A 40 1.38 -2.71 14.58
N THR A 41 2.12 -1.71 15.06
CA THR A 41 2.81 -0.72 14.23
C THR A 41 3.96 -1.34 13.44
N HIS A 42 4.59 -2.40 13.95
CA HIS A 42 5.67 -3.09 13.24
C HIS A 42 5.14 -3.90 12.05
N PHE A 43 3.87 -4.29 12.09
CA PHE A 43 3.23 -5.01 10.99
C PHE A 43 3.17 -4.18 9.70
N LEU A 44 3.11 -2.85 9.80
CA LEU A 44 3.20 -1.96 8.62
C LEU A 44 4.59 -1.97 7.97
N ASN A 45 5.64 -2.32 8.72
CA ASN A 45 6.98 -2.49 8.15
C ASN A 45 7.11 -3.79 7.35
N ASN A 46 6.08 -4.64 7.33
CA ASN A 46 6.05 -5.79 6.46
C ASN A 46 5.91 -5.33 5.00
N PRO A 47 6.82 -5.74 4.10
CA PRO A 47 6.81 -5.36 2.70
C PRO A 47 5.47 -5.61 1.98
N MET A 48 4.78 -6.70 2.31
CA MET A 48 3.50 -7.04 1.69
C MET A 48 2.40 -6.05 2.08
N TYR A 49 2.33 -5.65 3.34
CA TYR A 49 1.29 -4.72 3.79
C TYR A 49 1.56 -3.29 3.34
N ALA A 50 2.83 -2.87 3.28
CA ALA A 50 3.21 -1.62 2.62
C ALA A 50 2.76 -1.61 1.15
N GLY A 51 2.96 -2.72 0.43
CA GLY A 51 2.49 -2.85 -0.94
C GLY A 51 0.96 -2.86 -1.07
N TYR A 52 0.24 -3.55 -0.19
CA TYR A 52 -1.23 -3.52 -0.19
C TYR A 52 -1.77 -2.13 0.11
N LEU A 53 -1.16 -1.40 1.05
CA LEU A 53 -1.53 -0.02 1.38
C LEU A 53 -1.42 0.87 0.13
N ALA A 54 -0.25 0.84 -0.53
CA ALA A 54 0.02 1.62 -1.74
C ALA A 54 -0.96 1.30 -2.86
N ILE A 55 -1.24 0.02 -3.13
CA ILE A 55 -2.28 -0.37 -4.12
C ILE A 55 -3.65 0.15 -3.69
N CYS A 56 -4.03 0.01 -2.42
CA CYS A 56 -5.34 0.47 -1.96
C CYS A 56 -5.50 1.98 -2.14
N HIS A 57 -4.51 2.78 -1.74
CA HIS A 57 -4.55 4.22 -1.92
C HIS A 57 -4.58 4.62 -3.40
N TYR A 58 -3.79 3.95 -4.26
CA TYR A 58 -3.83 4.18 -5.69
C TYR A 58 -5.23 3.90 -6.28
N GLN A 59 -5.79 2.71 -6.00
CA GLN A 59 -7.09 2.28 -6.54
C GLN A 59 -8.25 3.13 -6.01
N LEU A 60 -8.16 3.59 -4.76
CA LEU A 60 -9.15 4.47 -4.13
C LEU A 60 -8.92 5.95 -4.46
N LYS A 61 -7.94 6.28 -5.30
CA LYS A 61 -7.63 7.65 -5.73
C LYS A 61 -7.29 8.58 -4.56
N HIS A 62 -6.64 8.05 -3.53
CA HIS A 62 -6.04 8.86 -2.47
C HIS A 62 -4.68 9.35 -2.98
N TRP A 63 -4.65 10.58 -3.51
CA TRP A 63 -3.49 11.10 -4.22
C TRP A 63 -2.42 11.73 -3.32
N ASP A 64 -2.73 11.93 -2.05
CA ASP A 64 -1.82 12.55 -1.10
C ASP A 64 -0.59 11.66 -0.89
N ASN A 65 0.59 12.16 -1.27
CA ASN A 65 1.88 11.46 -1.15
C ASN A 65 1.95 10.06 -1.80
N ILE A 66 1.05 9.74 -2.73
CA ILE A 66 0.96 8.39 -3.32
C ILE A 66 2.24 7.95 -4.03
N THR A 67 2.97 8.88 -4.66
CA THR A 67 4.24 8.55 -5.34
C THR A 67 5.28 8.07 -4.34
N GLU A 68 5.45 8.78 -3.22
CA GLU A 68 6.40 8.42 -2.17
C GLU A 68 6.01 7.09 -1.51
N GLU A 69 4.70 6.89 -1.28
CA GLU A 69 4.18 5.64 -0.72
C GLU A 69 4.47 4.44 -1.65
N VAL A 70 4.20 4.59 -2.95
CA VAL A 70 4.49 3.56 -3.97
C VAL A 70 5.99 3.29 -4.06
N GLU A 71 6.83 4.31 -4.08
CA GLU A 71 8.29 4.16 -4.12
C GLU A 71 8.83 3.45 -2.87
N THR A 72 8.30 3.78 -1.70
CA THR A 72 8.64 3.12 -0.43
C THR A 72 8.23 1.64 -0.46
N ALA A 73 7.00 1.34 -0.88
CA ALA A 73 6.53 -0.04 -1.02
C ALA A 73 7.40 -0.84 -2.00
N LEU A 74 7.76 -0.26 -3.16
CA LEU A 74 8.65 -0.89 -4.13
C LEU A 74 10.03 -1.19 -3.57
N PHE A 75 10.59 -0.27 -2.78
CA PHE A 75 11.88 -0.47 -2.13
C PHE A 75 11.84 -1.63 -1.13
N LEU A 76 10.80 -1.70 -0.29
CA LEU A 76 10.62 -2.77 0.70
C LEU A 76 10.42 -4.13 0.03
N LEU A 77 9.54 -4.20 -0.97
CA LEU A 77 9.21 -5.44 -1.67
C LEU A 77 10.40 -6.02 -2.44
N ARG A 78 11.30 -5.16 -2.96
CA ARG A 78 12.45 -5.58 -3.77
C ARG A 78 13.30 -6.66 -3.10
N ARG A 79 13.42 -6.66 -1.77
CA ARG A 79 14.24 -7.65 -1.03
C ARG A 79 13.62 -9.04 -0.96
N HIS A 80 12.35 -9.19 -1.34
CA HIS A 80 11.58 -10.41 -1.15
C HIS A 80 11.03 -11.00 -2.46
N ILE A 81 11.30 -10.36 -3.60
CA ILE A 81 10.75 -10.79 -4.90
C ILE A 81 11.28 -12.16 -5.37
N ASP A 82 12.50 -12.51 -4.98
CA ASP A 82 13.14 -13.77 -5.40
C ASP A 82 12.58 -14.99 -4.64
N GLU A 83 12.12 -14.77 -3.40
CA GLU A 83 11.63 -15.82 -2.50
C GLU A 83 10.10 -15.91 -2.48
N ASN A 84 9.40 -14.83 -2.85
CA ASN A 84 7.95 -14.73 -2.73
C ASN A 84 7.29 -14.26 -4.04
N LYS A 85 6.60 -15.19 -4.71
CA LYS A 85 5.86 -14.91 -5.95
C LYS A 85 4.77 -13.85 -5.77
N ASP A 86 4.07 -13.84 -4.63
CA ASP A 86 3.05 -12.80 -4.35
C ASP A 86 3.72 -11.42 -4.25
N ALA A 87 4.94 -11.34 -3.69
CA ALA A 87 5.70 -10.10 -3.61
C ALA A 87 6.19 -9.63 -4.98
N LEU A 88 6.64 -10.55 -5.83
CA LEU A 88 7.04 -10.24 -7.21
C LEU A 88 5.89 -9.65 -8.02
N VAL A 89 4.70 -10.28 -7.98
CA VAL A 89 3.51 -9.79 -8.69
C VAL A 89 3.13 -8.40 -8.19
N LEU A 90 3.01 -8.23 -6.87
CA LEU A 90 2.68 -6.94 -6.27
C LEU A 90 3.69 -5.84 -6.62
N TRP A 91 4.98 -6.18 -6.67
CA TRP A 91 6.03 -5.26 -7.07
C TRP A 91 5.96 -4.86 -8.55
N GLN A 92 5.60 -5.79 -9.44
CA GLN A 92 5.37 -5.49 -10.86
C GLN A 92 4.15 -4.58 -11.06
N ASP A 93 3.05 -4.84 -10.34
CA ASP A 93 1.84 -4.01 -10.39
C ASP A 93 2.15 -2.56 -9.95
N LEU A 94 2.83 -2.41 -8.81
CA LEU A 94 3.24 -1.10 -8.29
C LEU A 94 4.18 -0.35 -9.23
N LYS A 95 5.08 -1.05 -9.93
CA LYS A 95 5.94 -0.44 -10.95
C LYS A 95 5.14 0.12 -12.11
N SER A 96 4.13 -0.63 -12.58
CA SER A 96 3.24 -0.17 -13.63
C SER A 96 2.51 1.11 -13.20
N HIS A 97 1.94 1.13 -12.00
CA HIS A 97 1.25 2.30 -11.46
C HIS A 97 2.17 3.50 -11.21
N LEU A 98 3.43 3.28 -10.79
CA LEU A 98 4.40 4.36 -10.66
C LEU A 98 4.69 5.04 -12.00
N ALA A 99 4.77 4.25 -13.09
CA ALA A 99 4.95 4.80 -14.43
C ALA A 99 3.74 5.67 -14.83
N ASP A 100 2.52 5.21 -14.54
CA ASP A 100 1.29 5.97 -14.77
C ASP A 100 1.29 7.29 -13.97
N LEU A 101 1.62 7.23 -12.67
CA LEU A 101 1.70 8.41 -11.80
C LEU A 101 2.71 9.43 -12.33
N ARG A 102 3.89 8.98 -12.75
CA ARG A 102 4.95 9.83 -13.31
C ARG A 102 4.57 10.42 -14.67
N TYR A 103 3.72 9.76 -15.43
CA TYR A 103 3.18 10.32 -16.68
C TYR A 103 2.13 11.42 -16.42
N VAL A 104 1.34 11.29 -15.35
CA VAL A 104 0.27 12.22 -14.99
C VAL A 104 0.77 13.45 -14.20
N GLN A 105 1.72 13.27 -13.27
CA GLN A 105 2.24 14.34 -12.41
C GLN A 105 2.89 15.56 -13.10
N PRO A 106 3.62 15.45 -14.23
CA PRO A 106 4.19 16.64 -14.87
C PRO A 106 3.12 17.65 -15.36
N LYS A 107 1.87 17.22 -15.52
CA LYS A 107 0.77 18.09 -15.95
C LYS A 107 0.06 18.83 -14.81
N SER A 108 0.11 18.34 -13.56
CA SER A 108 -0.59 18.98 -12.44
C SER A 108 0.22 20.09 -11.76
N HIS A 109 1.56 19.98 -11.75
CA HIS A 109 2.44 21.03 -11.21
C HIS A 109 2.57 22.26 -12.14
N SER A 110 2.39 22.07 -13.45
CA SER A 110 2.42 23.16 -14.43
C SER A 110 1.14 24.00 -14.45
N LEU A 111 -0.01 23.45 -14.00
CA LEU A 111 -1.28 24.16 -13.95
C LEU A 111 -1.47 25.05 -12.71
N LYS A 112 -0.77 24.79 -11.59
CA LYS A 112 -0.89 25.62 -10.38
C LYS A 112 -0.04 26.90 -10.37
N LYS A 113 0.85 27.11 -11.35
CA LYS A 113 1.67 28.33 -11.46
C LYS A 113 1.11 29.40 -12.41
N ALA A 114 0.00 29.15 -13.10
CA ALA A 114 -0.56 30.06 -14.11
C ALA A 114 -1.81 30.84 -13.63
N GLY A 115 -1.96 31.03 -12.32
CA GLY A 115 -3.15 31.70 -11.73
C GLY A 115 -2.83 32.74 -10.66
N GLY A 116 -1.62 33.29 -10.64
CA GLY A 116 -1.27 34.44 -9.80
C GLY A 116 -1.11 35.69 -10.68
N ILE A 117 -2.22 36.36 -10.94
CA ILE A 117 -2.24 37.78 -11.32
C ILE A 117 -2.31 38.57 -10.02
#